data_AF-A0A1V5TUA9-F1
#
_entry.id   AF-A0A1V5TUA9-F1
#
_cell.length_a   1.000
_cell.length_b   1.000
_cell.length_c   1.000
_cell.angle_alpha   90.00
_cell.angle_beta   90.00
_cell.angle_gamma   90.00
#
_symmetry.space_group_name_H-M   'P 1'
#
loop_
_entity.id
_entity.type
_entity.pdbx_description
1 polymer ?
#
loop_
_entity_poly.entity_id
_entity_poly.type
_entity_poly.pdbx_seq_one_letter_code
_entity_poly.pdbx_strand_id
1 'polypeptide(L)'
;MTENPEWVKDIFSACLDMSIALCDMIWNEGYHFDCLFRYNDMGCKGAPLFSPQMYRGLLQPFHKMAVDWARNKGIPAHLHSRGNIMRLTPDVIAPPILTRSTLSR
;
A
#
# COMPACT_ATOMS: atom_id res chain seq x y z
N MET A 1 -3.63 -13.79 -12.44
CA MET A 1 -4.31 -13.01 -11.37
C MET A 1 -5.77 -13.40 -11.21
N THR A 2 -6.55 -13.49 -12.29
CA THR A 2 -7.97 -13.85 -12.25
C THR A 2 -8.26 -15.34 -12.07
N GLU A 3 -7.40 -16.21 -12.59
CA GLU A 3 -7.60 -17.67 -12.54
C GLU A 3 -7.40 -18.27 -11.14
N ASN A 4 -6.52 -17.67 -10.33
CA ASN A 4 -6.30 -18.09 -8.94
C ASN A 4 -6.07 -16.86 -8.04
N PRO A 5 -7.14 -16.15 -7.66
CA PRO A 5 -7.04 -14.92 -6.88
C PRO A 5 -6.56 -15.15 -5.45
N GLU A 6 -6.85 -16.30 -4.84
CA GLU A 6 -6.42 -16.61 -3.48
C GLU A 6 -4.91 -16.83 -3.41
N TRP A 7 -4.33 -17.57 -4.35
CA TRP A 7 -2.87 -17.71 -4.43
C TRP A 7 -2.15 -16.36 -4.62
N VAL A 8 -2.76 -15.43 -5.37
CA VAL A 8 -2.22 -14.07 -5.54
C VAL A 8 -2.27 -13.30 -4.22
N LYS A 9 -3.35 -13.43 -3.44
CA LYS A 9 -3.46 -12.83 -2.11
C LYS A 9 -2.45 -13.44 -1.13
N ASP A 10 -2.20 -14.74 -1.20
CA ASP A 10 -1.19 -15.41 -0.36
C ASP A 10 0.20 -14.83 -0.63
N ILE A 11 0.55 -14.61 -1.90
CA ILE A 11 1.80 -13.93 -2.27
C ILE A 11 1.85 -12.52 -1.69
N PHE A 12 0.77 -11.74 -1.84
CA PHE A 12 0.72 -10.37 -1.31
C PHE A 12 0.84 -10.34 0.22
N SER A 13 0.20 -11.29 0.92
CA SER A 13 0.31 -11.43 2.37
C SER A 13 1.75 -11.74 2.75
N ALA A 14 2.34 -12.80 2.18
CA ALA A 14 3.71 -13.20 2.51
C ALA A 14 4.73 -12.06 2.29
N CYS A 15 4.62 -11.33 1.17
CA CYS A 15 5.48 -10.20 0.88
C CYS A 15 5.28 -9.02 1.84
N LEU A 16 4.02 -8.70 2.18
CA LEU A 16 3.71 -7.60 3.08
C LEU A 16 4.08 -7.93 4.53
N ASP A 17 3.75 -9.12 5.00
CA ASP A 17 4.04 -9.60 6.35
C ASP A 17 5.55 -9.59 6.61
N MET A 18 6.34 -10.09 5.65
CA MET A 18 7.79 -10.00 5.71
C MET A 18 8.27 -8.54 5.73
N SER A 19 7.72 -7.68 4.87
CA SER A 19 8.10 -6.26 4.82
C SER A 19 7.83 -5.55 6.16
N ILE A 20 6.66 -5.79 6.75
CA ILE A 20 6.25 -5.19 8.02
C ILE A 20 7.12 -5.73 9.16
N ALA A 21 7.37 -7.03 9.22
CA ALA A 21 8.23 -7.63 10.23
C ALA A 21 9.64 -7.01 10.21
N LEU A 22 10.23 -6.80 9.03
CA LEU A 22 11.52 -6.13 8.90
C LEU A 22 11.46 -4.67 9.35
N CYS A 23 10.37 -3.94 9.04
CA CYS A 23 10.18 -2.58 9.52
C CYS A 23 10.04 -2.53 11.05
N ASP A 24 9.32 -3.46 11.66
CA ASP A 24 9.18 -3.55 13.11
C ASP A 24 10.50 -3.90 13.80
N MET A 25 11.32 -4.79 13.22
CA MET A 25 12.66 -5.06 13.74
C MET A 25 13.51 -3.79 13.80
N ILE A 26 13.57 -3.02 12.71
CA ILE A 26 14.33 -1.76 12.65
C ILE A 26 13.75 -0.71 13.62
N TRP A 27 12.42 -0.61 13.69
CA TRP A 27 11.74 0.31 14.59
C TRP A 27 12.03 0.00 16.06
N ASN A 28 12.03 -1.28 16.44
CA ASN A 28 12.29 -1.73 17.81
C ASN A 28 13.75 -1.51 18.25
N GLU A 29 14.69 -1.46 17.30
CA GLU A 29 16.08 -1.05 17.54
C GLU A 29 16.24 0.48 17.72
N GLY A 30 15.13 1.24 17.69
CA GLY A 30 15.10 2.69 17.93
C GLY A 30 15.31 3.54 16.68
N TYR A 31 15.37 2.94 15.49
CA TYR A 31 15.42 3.68 14.23
C TYR A 31 14.01 4.00 13.75
N HIS A 32 13.63 5.27 13.84
CA HIS A 32 12.33 5.74 13.36
C HIS A 32 12.45 6.35 11.96
N PHE A 33 11.35 6.30 11.21
CA PHE A 33 11.27 6.81 9.85
C PHE A 33 10.42 8.07 9.77
N ASP A 34 10.75 9.00 8.88
CA ASP A 34 9.87 10.15 8.62
C ASP A 34 8.66 9.77 7.75
N CYS A 35 8.77 8.68 6.97
CA CYS A 35 7.72 8.22 6.07
C CYS A 35 7.92 6.75 5.67
N LEU A 36 6.82 6.00 5.55
CA LEU A 36 6.83 4.69 4.89
C LEU A 36 6.62 4.86 3.38
N PHE A 37 7.64 4.53 2.59
CA PHE A 37 7.53 4.56 1.13
C PHE A 37 7.23 3.16 0.57
N ARG A 38 6.14 3.02 -0.20
CA ARG A 38 5.77 1.75 -0.86
C ARG A 38 5.71 1.93 -2.37
N TYR A 39 6.55 1.18 -3.06
CA TYR A 39 6.55 1.09 -4.52
C TYR A 39 5.54 0.03 -4.96
N ASN A 40 4.52 0.44 -5.70
CA ASN A 40 3.49 -0.43 -6.26
C ASN A 40 3.22 -0.01 -7.70
N ASP A 41 3.83 -0.72 -8.65
CA ASP A 41 3.64 -0.46 -10.08
C ASP A 41 2.29 -1.01 -10.55
N MET A 42 1.26 -0.16 -10.45
CA MET A 42 -0.10 -0.47 -10.87
C MET A 42 -0.46 0.09 -12.24
N GLY A 43 0.38 0.91 -12.86
CA GLY A 43 0.08 1.59 -14.12
C GLY A 43 0.82 1.03 -15.32
N CYS A 44 0.16 1.03 -16.48
CA CYS A 44 0.77 0.76 -17.79
C CYS A 44 0.64 1.99 -18.71
N LYS A 45 1.22 1.95 -19.93
CA LYS A 45 1.33 3.08 -20.89
C LYS A 45 -0.02 3.66 -21.37
N GLY A 46 -1.17 3.09 -21.00
CA GLY A 46 -2.50 3.60 -21.38
C GLY A 46 -3.65 3.28 -20.42
N ALA A 47 -3.46 2.32 -19.50
CA ALA A 47 -4.46 1.94 -18.51
C ALA A 47 -3.78 1.36 -17.27
N PRO A 48 -4.48 1.26 -16.13
CA PRO A 48 -3.96 0.54 -14.99
C PRO A 48 -3.88 -0.97 -15.27
N LEU A 49 -2.95 -1.65 -14.60
CA LEU A 49 -2.77 -3.09 -14.61
C LEU A 49 -4.00 -3.82 -14.03
N PHE A 50 -4.66 -3.20 -13.06
CA PHE A 50 -5.86 -3.74 -12.40
C PHE A 50 -7.11 -2.99 -12.87
N SER A 51 -8.21 -3.72 -13.07
CA SER A 51 -9.52 -3.07 -13.08
C SER A 51 -9.83 -2.52 -11.67
N PRO A 52 -10.69 -1.49 -11.52
CA PRO A 52 -11.07 -1.00 -10.20
C PRO A 52 -11.62 -2.09 -9.28
N GLN A 53 -12.41 -3.02 -9.82
CA GLN A 53 -12.95 -4.15 -9.05
C GLN A 53 -11.84 -5.11 -8.59
N MET A 54 -10.89 -5.44 -9.48
CA MET A 54 -9.75 -6.28 -9.10
C MET A 54 -8.87 -5.61 -8.06
N TYR A 55 -8.62 -4.31 -8.19
CA TYR A 55 -7.84 -3.55 -7.22
C TYR A 55 -8.46 -3.63 -5.81
N ARG A 56 -9.76 -3.36 -5.69
CA ARG A 56 -10.49 -3.44 -4.41
C ARG A 56 -10.45 -4.83 -3.78
N GLY A 57 -10.60 -5.87 -4.58
CA GLY A 57 -10.66 -7.25 -4.08
C GLY A 57 -9.30 -7.90 -3.82
N LEU A 58 -8.24 -7.45 -4.50
CA LEU A 58 -6.93 -8.11 -4.45
C LEU A 58 -5.86 -7.28 -3.75
N LEU A 59 -5.72 -5.99 -4.04
CA LEU A 59 -4.53 -5.22 -3.65
C LEU A 59 -4.82 -4.12 -2.62
N GLN A 60 -5.98 -3.48 -2.71
CA GLN A 60 -6.38 -2.42 -1.78
C GLN A 60 -6.32 -2.81 -0.29
N PRO A 61 -6.69 -4.04 0.12
CA PRO A 61 -6.58 -4.46 1.52
C PRO A 61 -5.13 -4.42 2.03
N PHE A 62 -4.18 -4.84 1.20
CA PHE A 62 -2.75 -4.85 1.55
C PHE A 62 -2.16 -3.43 1.58
N HIS A 63 -2.61 -2.53 0.70
CA HIS A 63 -2.27 -1.11 0.80
C HIS A 63 -2.79 -0.51 2.11
N LYS A 64 -4.02 -0.84 2.49
CA LYS A 64 -4.59 -0.39 3.76
C LYS A 64 -3.77 -0.86 4.94
N MET A 65 -3.39 -2.14 4.98
CA MET A 65 -2.56 -2.70 6.06
C MET A 65 -1.21 -1.97 6.18
N ALA A 66 -0.53 -1.70 5.06
CA ALA A 66 0.73 -0.95 5.07
C ALA A 66 0.55 0.49 5.57
N VAL A 67 -0.51 1.18 5.14
CA VAL A 67 -0.83 2.54 5.58
C VAL A 67 -1.23 2.57 7.05
N ASP A 68 -1.99 1.57 7.51
CA ASP A 68 -2.39 1.42 8.91
C ASP A 68 -1.17 1.20 9.80
N TRP A 69 -0.20 0.38 9.37
CA TRP A 69 1.07 0.20 10.09
C TRP A 69 1.80 1.55 10.26
N ALA A 70 1.97 2.31 9.19
CA ALA A 70 2.61 3.63 9.23
C ALA A 70 1.85 4.59 10.17
N ARG A 71 0.52 4.60 10.07
CA ARG A 71 -0.35 5.41 10.92
C ARG A 71 -0.20 5.06 12.40
N ASN A 72 -0.15 3.77 12.73
CA ASN A 72 0.01 3.30 14.11
C ASN A 72 1.37 3.72 14.71
N LYS A 73 2.39 3.91 13.86
CA LYS A 73 3.69 4.46 14.25
C LYS A 73 3.74 6.00 14.23
N GLY A 74 2.65 6.67 13.86
CA GLY A 74 2.55 8.13 13.80
C GLY A 74 3.20 8.76 12.57
N ILE A 75 3.51 7.98 11.53
CA ILE A 75 4.25 8.45 10.35
C ILE A 75 3.35 8.42 9.09
N PRO A 76 3.55 9.31 8.12
CA PRO A 76 2.85 9.27 6.84
C PRO A 76 3.29 8.08 5.98
N ALA A 77 2.38 7.60 5.13
CA ALA A 77 2.66 6.61 4.08
C ALA A 77 2.62 7.26 2.69
N HIS A 78 3.60 6.94 1.86
CA HIS A 78 3.69 7.35 0.45
C HIS A 78 3.53 6.11 -0.44
N LEU A 79 2.43 6.05 -1.19
CA LEU A 79 2.21 5.01 -2.20
C LEU A 79 2.61 5.54 -3.58
N HIS A 80 3.64 4.94 -4.16
CA HIS A 80 4.14 5.29 -5.48
C HIS A 80 3.70 4.26 -6.52
N SER A 81 3.25 4.71 -7.69
CA SER A 81 3.05 3.86 -8.86
C SER A 81 3.58 4.55 -10.09
N ARG A 82 4.29 3.81 -10.94
CA ARG A 82 4.55 4.25 -12.32
C ARG A 82 3.33 4.03 -13.21
N GLY A 83 3.31 4.72 -14.35
CA GLY A 83 2.27 4.58 -15.38
C GLY A 83 0.94 5.27 -15.04
N ASN A 84 -0.08 5.04 -15.89
CA ASN A 84 -1.39 5.67 -15.73
C ASN A 84 -2.28 4.88 -14.76
N ILE A 85 -2.56 5.47 -13.59
CA ILE A 85 -3.45 4.90 -12.56
C ILE A 85 -4.75 5.69 -12.37
N MET A 86 -5.09 6.64 -13.25
CA MET A 86 -6.17 7.61 -13.02
C MET A 86 -7.52 6.97 -12.70
N ARG A 87 -7.80 5.77 -13.23
CA ARG A 87 -9.02 5.01 -12.94
C ARG A 87 -9.05 4.39 -11.54
N LEU A 88 -7.88 4.14 -10.94
CA LEU A 88 -7.72 3.61 -9.58
C LEU A 88 -7.57 4.72 -8.54
N THR A 89 -7.24 5.95 -8.96
CA THR A 89 -7.02 7.09 -8.06
C THR A 89 -8.13 7.24 -7.02
N PRO A 90 -9.44 7.17 -7.34
CA PRO A 90 -10.49 7.29 -6.31
C PRO A 90 -10.37 6.26 -5.18
N ASP A 91 -9.96 5.03 -5.51
CA ASP A 91 -9.80 3.95 -4.54
C ASP A 91 -8.46 4.04 -3.77
N VAL A 92 -7.44 4.65 -4.38
CA VAL A 92 -6.12 4.90 -3.77
C VAL A 92 -6.16 6.12 -2.84
N ILE A 93 -6.97 7.14 -3.14
CA ILE A 93 -7.09 8.33 -2.30
C ILE A 93 -8.15 8.18 -1.21
N ALA A 94 -8.93 7.10 -1.25
CA ALA A 94 -10.02 6.87 -0.32
C ALA A 94 -9.51 6.89 1.14
N PRO A 95 -10.39 7.23 2.11
CA PRO A 95 -10.04 7.36 3.52
C PRO A 95 -9.32 6.18 4.21
N PRO A 96 -9.33 4.91 3.73
CA PRO A 96 -8.46 3.90 4.31
C PRO A 96 -6.99 3.96 3.83
N ILE A 97 -6.69 4.66 2.73
CA ILE A 97 -5.39 4.58 2.02
C ILE A 97 -4.61 5.90 2.06
N LEU A 98 -5.29 7.05 2.09
CA LEU A 98 -4.64 8.34 2.36
C LEU A 98 -5.10 8.90 3.70
N THR A 99 -4.13 9.19 4.56
CA THR A 99 -4.35 10.06 5.72
C THR A 99 -3.40 11.23 5.63
N ARG A 100 -3.97 12.44 5.58
CA ARG A 100 -3.23 13.67 5.87
C ARG A 100 -2.58 13.45 7.23
N SER A 101 -1.25 13.50 7.31
CA SER A 101 -0.63 13.68 8.62
C SER A 101 -1.24 14.97 9.16
N THR A 102 -1.91 14.90 10.30
CA THR A 102 -2.14 16.08 11.09
C THR A 102 -0.75 16.57 11.47
N LEU A 103 -0.19 17.45 10.65
CA LEU A 103 0.78 18.44 11.09
C LEU A 103 0.05 19.29 12.12
N SER A 104 -0.07 18.78 13.35
CA SER A 104 -0.24 19.65 14.51
C SER A 104 1.11 20.35 14.66
N ARG A 105 1.17 21.55 14.12
CA ARG A 105 1.96 22.59 14.75
C ARG A 105 1.14 23.17 15.89
#